data_AF-A0A924Q4V0-F1
#
_entry.id   AF-A0A924Q4V0-F1
#
_cell.length_a   1.000
_cell.length_b   1.000
_cell.length_c   1.000
_cell.angle_alpha   90.00
_cell.angle_beta   90.00
_cell.angle_gamma   90.00
#
_symmetry.space_group_name_H-M   'P 1'
#
loop_
_entity.id
_entity.type
_entity.pdbx_description
1 polymer ?
#
loop_
_entity_poly.entity_id
_entity_poly.type
_entity_poly.pdbx_seq_one_letter_code
_entity_poly.pdbx_strand_id
1 'polypeptide(L)'
;MPNNLLLIHAHEEDLLKAALAHIDGTPPLTAHLQMAQDVMDHLVTLQQIPSEPGSDPHTVKLVALRLFNVGATAIKLGLSGYYQAAFQILRDSLELVNLIDLFNADSSAIALWRTADEKTWKKEFLPVKVREKLESLPRYAGQRRDKLYGTYSNYASHTTYKGFQLIAPDNSPRLGPFFDQKLLKALLEDLALHLSHATLSVSATLETSNPQVLEAKKGFLERLKAYRHQYPGS
;
A
#
# COMPACT_ATOMS: atom_id res chain seq x y z
N MET A 1 18.26 6.02 -28.22
CA MET A 1 18.28 5.58 -26.80
C MET A 1 19.42 4.60 -26.60
N PRO A 2 20.02 4.52 -25.39
CA PRO A 2 21.01 3.50 -25.04
C PRO A 2 20.45 2.07 -25.22
N ASN A 3 21.22 1.16 -25.83
CA ASN A 3 20.79 -0.19 -26.17
C ASN A 3 20.31 -0.99 -24.94
N ASN A 4 21.00 -0.86 -23.81
CA ASN A 4 20.63 -1.56 -22.58
C ASN A 4 19.23 -1.17 -22.07
N LEU A 5 18.82 0.10 -22.21
CA LEU A 5 17.48 0.53 -21.77
C LEU A 5 16.37 -0.07 -22.64
N LEU A 6 16.62 -0.21 -23.95
CA LEU A 6 15.67 -0.85 -24.86
C LEU A 6 15.52 -2.35 -24.57
N LEU A 7 16.64 -3.03 -24.33
CA LEU A 7 16.64 -4.46 -24.00
C LEU A 7 15.98 -4.74 -22.65
N ILE A 8 16.25 -3.92 -21.63
CA ILE A 8 15.60 -4.03 -20.32
C ILE A 8 14.10 -3.83 -20.45
N HIS A 9 13.65 -2.79 -21.16
CA HIS A 9 12.23 -2.53 -21.33
C HIS A 9 11.50 -3.67 -22.08
N ALA A 10 12.11 -4.20 -23.14
CA ALA A 10 11.54 -5.35 -23.85
C ALA A 10 11.40 -6.58 -22.93
N HIS A 11 12.40 -6.84 -22.08
CA HIS A 11 12.36 -7.90 -21.09
C HIS A 11 11.28 -7.67 -20.02
N GLU A 12 11.10 -6.44 -19.53
CA GLU A 12 10.02 -6.07 -18.61
C GLU A 12 8.62 -6.36 -19.19
N GLU A 13 8.41 -6.09 -20.48
CA GLU A 13 7.15 -6.37 -21.17
C GLU A 13 6.88 -7.87 -21.32
N ASP A 14 7.91 -8.68 -21.52
CA ASP A 14 7.77 -10.14 -21.56
C ASP A 14 7.48 -10.74 -20.18
N LEU A 15 8.11 -10.19 -19.13
CA LEU A 15 7.80 -10.54 -17.74
C LEU A 15 6.37 -10.16 -17.36
N LEU A 16 5.89 -8.99 -17.80
CA LEU A 16 4.51 -8.55 -17.59
C LEU A 16 3.52 -9.57 -18.18
N LYS A 17 3.72 -9.99 -19.44
CA LYS A 17 2.86 -10.99 -20.09
C LYS A 17 2.87 -12.31 -19.32
N ALA A 18 4.05 -12.77 -18.89
CA ALA A 18 4.18 -14.01 -18.11
C ALA A 18 3.46 -13.90 -16.75
N ALA A 19 3.57 -12.77 -16.07
CA ALA A 19 2.90 -12.51 -14.80
C ALA A 19 1.37 -12.49 -14.97
N LEU A 20 0.86 -11.78 -15.97
CA LEU A 20 -0.58 -11.75 -16.26
C LEU A 20 -1.13 -13.13 -16.62
N ALA A 21 -0.45 -13.88 -17.49
CA ALA A 21 -0.86 -15.24 -17.84
C ALA A 21 -0.89 -16.17 -16.61
N HIS A 22 0.06 -16.01 -15.68
CA HIS A 22 0.05 -16.77 -14.43
C HIS A 22 -1.11 -16.37 -13.49
N ILE A 23 -1.40 -15.07 -13.41
CA ILE A 23 -2.51 -14.54 -12.61
C ILE A 23 -3.85 -15.05 -13.17
N ASP A 24 -4.06 -14.97 -14.48
CA ASP A 24 -5.28 -15.43 -15.14
C ASP A 24 -5.51 -16.94 -14.97
N GLY A 25 -4.43 -17.72 -14.93
CA GLY A 25 -4.48 -19.15 -14.65
C GLY A 25 -4.66 -19.51 -13.16
N THR A 26 -4.63 -18.53 -12.24
CA THR A 26 -4.60 -18.78 -10.80
C THR A 26 -5.69 -17.95 -10.08
N PRO A 27 -6.90 -18.50 -9.88
CA PRO A 27 -8.05 -17.73 -9.38
C PRO A 27 -7.82 -16.93 -8.08
N PRO A 28 -7.07 -17.43 -7.08
CA PRO A 28 -6.70 -16.61 -5.92
C PRO A 28 -5.91 -15.34 -6.28
N LEU A 29 -4.94 -15.43 -7.19
CA LEU A 29 -4.15 -14.27 -7.62
C LEU A 29 -5.00 -13.25 -8.36
N THR A 30 -5.94 -13.71 -9.19
CA THR A 30 -6.93 -12.83 -9.83
C THR A 30 -7.73 -12.06 -8.78
N ALA A 31 -8.19 -12.73 -7.72
CA ALA A 31 -8.94 -12.08 -6.64
C ALA A 31 -8.10 -11.06 -5.86
N HIS A 32 -6.83 -11.36 -5.56
CA HIS A 32 -5.93 -10.41 -4.91
C HIS A 32 -5.67 -9.17 -5.77
N LEU A 33 -5.41 -9.36 -7.07
CA LEU A 33 -5.21 -8.25 -8.00
C LEU A 33 -6.50 -7.41 -8.15
N GLN A 34 -7.66 -8.07 -8.25
CA GLN A 34 -8.95 -7.39 -8.32
C GLN A 34 -9.22 -6.56 -7.06
N MET A 35 -8.94 -7.07 -5.87
CA MET A 35 -9.09 -6.30 -4.63
C MET A 35 -8.15 -5.08 -4.60
N ALA A 36 -6.92 -5.21 -5.13
CA ALA A 36 -6.02 -4.05 -5.26
C ALA A 36 -6.56 -3.01 -6.25
N GLN A 37 -7.20 -3.44 -7.35
CA GLN A 37 -7.88 -2.54 -8.29
C GLN A 37 -9.09 -1.85 -7.65
N ASP A 38 -9.95 -2.61 -6.96
CA ASP A 38 -11.11 -2.08 -6.24
C ASP A 38 -10.72 -1.00 -5.22
N VAL A 39 -9.57 -1.17 -4.57
CA VAL A 39 -8.98 -0.15 -3.69
C VAL A 39 -8.62 1.12 -4.48
N MET A 40 -7.92 0.99 -5.60
CA MET A 40 -7.53 2.14 -6.41
C MET A 40 -8.75 2.91 -6.93
N ASP A 41 -9.77 2.20 -7.41
CA ASP A 41 -11.03 2.79 -7.87
C ASP A 41 -11.76 3.52 -6.74
N HIS A 42 -11.75 2.94 -5.53
CA HIS A 42 -12.32 3.60 -4.36
C HIS A 42 -11.56 4.87 -4.00
N LEU A 43 -10.22 4.85 -4.03
CA LEU A 43 -9.40 6.03 -3.78
C LEU A 43 -9.68 7.15 -4.80
N VAL A 44 -9.88 6.82 -6.08
CA VAL A 44 -10.32 7.79 -7.10
C VAL A 44 -11.68 8.37 -6.75
N THR A 45 -12.62 7.54 -6.32
CA THR A 45 -13.97 7.99 -5.91
C THR A 45 -13.90 8.95 -4.72
N LEU A 46 -13.06 8.66 -3.72
CA LEU A 46 -12.85 9.54 -2.56
C LEU A 46 -12.30 10.93 -2.95
N GLN A 47 -11.62 11.05 -4.09
CA GLN A 47 -11.15 12.37 -4.57
C GLN A 47 -12.29 13.29 -5.01
N GLN A 48 -13.47 12.75 -5.32
CA GLN A 48 -14.65 13.51 -5.72
C GLN A 48 -15.32 14.25 -4.55
N ILE A 49 -14.94 13.95 -3.31
CA ILE A 49 -15.43 14.67 -2.13
C ILE A 49 -14.88 16.11 -2.17
N PRO A 50 -15.74 17.15 -2.17
CA PRO A 50 -15.29 18.54 -2.15
C PRO A 50 -14.45 18.85 -0.90
N SER A 51 -13.40 19.64 -1.07
CA SER A 51 -12.50 20.02 0.02
C SER A 51 -11.77 21.31 -0.32
N GLU A 52 -11.74 22.26 0.59
CA GLU A 52 -10.96 23.48 0.41
C GLU A 52 -9.45 23.22 0.56
N PRO A 53 -8.58 23.85 -0.25
CA PRO A 53 -7.14 23.75 -0.09
C PRO A 53 -6.70 24.08 1.34
N GLY A 54 -5.83 23.24 1.90
CA GLY A 54 -5.35 23.38 3.27
C GLY A 54 -6.33 22.95 4.37
N SER A 55 -7.52 22.48 4.04
CA SER A 55 -8.44 21.87 5.02
C SER A 55 -8.01 20.45 5.42
N ASP A 56 -8.60 19.93 6.49
CA ASP A 56 -8.36 18.56 6.95
C ASP A 56 -8.81 17.51 5.91
N PRO A 57 -10.01 17.61 5.29
CA PRO A 57 -10.39 16.72 4.18
C PRO A 57 -9.42 16.78 3.00
N HIS A 58 -8.92 17.98 2.65
CA HIS A 58 -7.91 18.12 1.60
C HIS A 58 -6.60 17.41 1.97
N THR A 59 -6.17 17.52 3.23
CA THR A 59 -4.96 16.86 3.73
C THR A 59 -5.08 15.34 3.66
N VAL A 60 -6.21 14.78 4.07
CA VAL A 60 -6.48 13.34 3.99
C VAL A 60 -6.53 12.87 2.53
N LYS A 61 -7.10 13.67 1.62
CA LYS A 61 -7.09 13.40 0.17
C LYS A 61 -5.68 13.33 -0.43
N LEU A 62 -4.74 14.15 0.05
CA LEU A 62 -3.32 14.07 -0.36
C LEU A 62 -2.67 12.76 0.10
N VAL A 63 -2.98 12.30 1.32
CA VAL A 63 -2.52 10.99 1.81
C VAL A 63 -3.12 9.85 0.96
N ALA A 64 -4.41 9.95 0.62
CA ALA A 64 -5.09 9.00 -0.26
C ALA A 64 -4.47 8.95 -1.67
N LEU A 65 -4.08 10.09 -2.24
CA LEU A 65 -3.37 10.16 -3.52
C LEU A 65 -2.02 9.45 -3.45
N ARG A 66 -1.26 9.65 -2.36
CA ARG A 66 0.01 8.95 -2.16
C ARG A 66 -0.20 7.44 -2.03
N LEU A 67 -1.28 7.01 -1.36
CA LEU A 67 -1.63 5.59 -1.26
C LEU A 67 -1.97 4.98 -2.62
N PHE A 68 -2.71 5.69 -3.47
CA PHE A 68 -2.96 5.28 -4.85
C PHE A 68 -1.64 5.08 -5.62
N ASN A 69 -0.73 6.07 -5.54
CA ASN A 69 0.57 6.00 -6.22
C ASN A 69 1.43 4.83 -5.72
N VAL A 70 1.40 4.52 -4.41
CA VAL A 70 2.06 3.35 -3.83
C VAL A 70 1.51 2.07 -4.45
N GLY A 71 0.19 1.90 -4.50
CA GLY A 71 -0.44 0.72 -5.09
C GLY A 71 -0.11 0.55 -6.57
N ALA A 72 -0.35 1.60 -7.37
CA ALA A 72 -0.08 1.58 -8.81
C ALA A 72 1.40 1.28 -9.12
N THR A 73 2.32 1.87 -8.37
CA THR A 73 3.76 1.67 -8.57
C THR A 73 4.20 0.27 -8.15
N ALA A 74 3.75 -0.22 -7.00
CA ALA A 74 4.09 -1.56 -6.52
C ALA A 74 3.57 -2.66 -7.45
N ILE A 75 2.33 -2.53 -7.96
CA ILE A 75 1.76 -3.45 -8.97
C ILE A 75 2.63 -3.43 -10.23
N LYS A 76 2.91 -2.25 -10.78
CA LYS A 76 3.74 -2.11 -11.99
C LYS A 76 5.10 -2.79 -11.81
N LEU A 77 5.82 -2.46 -10.74
CA LEU A 77 7.14 -3.03 -10.47
C LEU A 77 7.09 -4.54 -10.26
N GLY A 78 6.08 -5.04 -9.55
CA GLY A 78 5.88 -6.46 -9.30
C GLY A 78 5.61 -7.27 -10.56
N LEU A 79 4.75 -6.76 -11.43
CA LEU A 79 4.45 -7.38 -12.73
C LEU A 79 5.65 -7.32 -13.68
N SER A 80 6.48 -6.28 -13.60
CA SER A 80 7.74 -6.19 -14.34
C SER A 80 8.91 -6.93 -13.69
N GLY A 81 8.71 -7.67 -12.58
CA GLY A 81 9.74 -8.53 -11.96
C GLY A 81 10.73 -7.85 -11.00
N TYR A 82 10.46 -6.61 -10.58
CA TYR A 82 11.27 -5.88 -9.59
C TYR A 82 10.71 -6.05 -8.17
N TYR A 83 10.66 -7.29 -7.66
CA TYR A 83 9.99 -7.59 -6.39
C TYR A 83 10.53 -6.84 -5.19
N GLN A 84 11.86 -6.71 -5.03
CA GLN A 84 12.45 -5.95 -3.93
C GLN A 84 11.97 -4.48 -3.94
N ALA A 85 11.99 -3.84 -5.12
CA ALA A 85 11.52 -2.47 -5.27
C ALA A 85 10.00 -2.35 -5.04
N ALA A 86 9.21 -3.32 -5.51
CA ALA A 86 7.78 -3.37 -5.28
C ALA A 86 7.44 -3.46 -3.77
N PHE A 87 8.11 -4.35 -3.03
CA PHE A 87 7.93 -4.47 -1.58
C PHE A 87 8.44 -3.25 -0.81
N GLN A 88 9.50 -2.61 -1.29
CA GLN A 88 10.00 -1.36 -0.71
C GLN A 88 8.95 -0.24 -0.84
N ILE A 89 8.29 -0.13 -1.99
CA ILE A 89 7.19 0.82 -2.19
C ILE A 89 5.98 0.43 -1.34
N LEU A 90 5.62 -0.85 -1.28
CA LEU A 90 4.50 -1.32 -0.46
C LEU A 90 4.70 -0.98 1.03
N ARG A 91 5.92 -1.06 1.55
CA ARG A 91 6.23 -0.68 2.95
C ARG A 91 5.75 0.73 3.28
N ASP A 92 5.82 1.66 2.34
CA ASP A 92 5.36 3.04 2.58
C ASP A 92 3.85 3.09 2.90
N SER A 93 3.04 2.15 2.39
CA SER A 93 1.61 2.06 2.76
C SER A 93 1.39 1.79 4.24
N LEU A 94 2.32 1.11 4.91
CA LEU A 94 2.27 0.84 6.35
C LEU A 94 2.44 2.13 7.15
N GLU A 95 3.30 3.04 6.70
CA GLU A 95 3.45 4.35 7.35
C GLU A 95 2.22 5.22 7.10
N LEU A 96 1.65 5.18 5.89
CA LEU A 96 0.43 5.92 5.56
C LEU A 96 -0.77 5.45 6.40
N VAL A 97 -1.01 4.14 6.53
CA VAL A 97 -2.13 3.64 7.33
C VAL A 97 -1.97 3.99 8.80
N ASN A 98 -0.74 3.94 9.35
CA ASN A 98 -0.50 4.39 10.72
C ASN A 98 -0.85 5.88 10.90
N LEU A 99 -0.49 6.72 9.93
CA LEU A 99 -0.82 8.14 9.99
C LEU A 99 -2.33 8.39 9.93
N ILE A 100 -3.04 7.70 9.04
CA ILE A 100 -4.51 7.83 8.91
C ILE A 100 -5.22 7.26 10.14
N ASP A 101 -4.75 6.15 10.70
CA ASP A 101 -5.28 5.58 11.93
C ASP A 101 -5.12 6.53 13.11
N LEU A 102 -4.02 7.30 13.15
CA LEU A 102 -3.82 8.36 14.13
C LEU A 102 -4.83 9.49 13.90
N PHE A 103 -5.06 9.92 12.65
CA PHE A 103 -6.07 10.92 12.33
C PHE A 103 -7.49 10.49 12.70
N ASN A 104 -7.81 9.20 12.52
CA ASN A 104 -9.07 8.62 12.98
C ASN A 104 -9.17 8.52 14.51
N ALA A 105 -8.05 8.58 15.23
CA ALA A 105 -8.03 8.52 16.71
C ALA A 105 -8.13 9.91 17.31
N ASP A 106 -7.51 10.86 16.64
CA ASP A 106 -7.37 12.24 17.04
C ASP A 106 -7.40 13.11 15.78
N SER A 107 -8.56 13.68 15.48
CA SER A 107 -8.73 14.54 14.30
C SER A 107 -7.87 15.81 14.39
N SER A 108 -7.52 16.28 15.59
CA SER A 108 -6.65 17.45 15.77
C SER A 108 -5.23 17.20 15.25
N ALA A 109 -4.81 15.93 15.18
CA ALA A 109 -3.53 15.53 14.64
C ALA A 109 -3.38 15.87 13.13
N ILE A 110 -4.48 16.01 12.37
CA ILE A 110 -4.43 16.36 10.94
C ILE A 110 -3.87 17.78 10.77
N ALA A 111 -4.48 18.74 11.46
CA ALA A 111 -4.07 20.14 11.40
C ALA A 111 -2.66 20.33 11.97
N LEU A 112 -2.33 19.64 13.06
CA LEU A 112 -0.99 19.67 13.64
C LEU A 112 0.05 19.08 12.69
N TRP A 113 -0.21 17.92 12.08
CA TRP A 113 0.72 17.30 11.13
C TRP A 113 0.98 18.19 9.92
N ARG A 114 -0.06 18.84 9.39
CA ARG A 114 0.02 19.76 8.25
C ARG A 114 0.88 20.99 8.54
N THR A 115 0.84 21.52 9.77
CA THR A 115 1.40 22.84 10.11
C THR A 115 2.60 22.79 11.05
N ALA A 116 2.97 21.59 11.55
CA ALA A 116 4.09 21.41 12.45
C ALA A 116 5.41 21.90 11.84
N ASP A 117 6.21 22.60 12.65
CA ASP A 117 7.62 22.81 12.35
C ASP A 117 8.41 21.49 12.40
N GLU A 118 9.64 21.49 11.89
CA GLU A 118 10.45 20.26 11.82
C GLU A 118 10.64 19.60 13.19
N LYS A 119 10.81 20.41 14.25
CA LYS A 119 11.02 19.93 15.61
C LYS A 119 9.78 19.21 16.14
N THR A 120 8.61 19.84 16.00
CA THR A 120 7.32 19.27 16.40
C THR A 120 7.00 18.06 15.57
N TRP A 121 7.25 18.12 14.25
CA TRP A 121 7.03 17.00 13.35
C TRP A 121 7.86 15.78 13.77
N LYS A 122 9.16 15.95 14.05
CA LYS A 122 10.00 14.83 14.50
C LYS A 122 9.53 14.24 15.82
N LYS A 123 9.11 15.09 16.76
CA LYS A 123 8.64 14.66 18.08
C LYS A 123 7.32 13.89 18.00
N GLU A 124 6.39 14.35 17.17
CA GLU A 124 5.00 13.90 17.20
C GLU A 124 4.64 12.90 16.09
N PHE A 125 5.38 12.91 14.97
CA PHE A 125 4.98 12.23 13.73
C PHE A 125 6.09 11.43 13.03
N LEU A 126 7.25 11.23 13.66
CA LEU A 126 8.17 10.18 13.18
C LEU A 126 7.42 8.83 13.13
N PRO A 127 7.71 7.95 12.15
CA PRO A 127 6.98 6.69 12.00
C PRO A 127 6.90 5.87 13.29
N VAL A 128 8.00 5.81 14.06
CA VAL A 128 8.03 5.14 15.37
C VAL A 128 7.12 5.83 16.40
N LYS A 129 7.08 7.18 16.41
CA LYS A 129 6.24 7.96 17.34
C LYS A 129 4.76 7.78 17.05
N VAL A 130 4.37 7.74 15.78
CA VAL A 130 2.99 7.44 15.38
C VAL A 130 2.59 6.04 15.86
N ARG A 131 3.45 5.03 15.67
CA ARG A 131 3.17 3.66 16.13
C ARG A 131 3.09 3.55 17.65
N GLU A 132 4.02 4.17 18.39
CA GLU A 132 3.97 4.22 19.86
C GLU A 132 2.65 4.84 20.36
N LYS A 133 2.21 5.96 19.76
CA LYS A 133 0.93 6.59 20.07
C LYS A 133 -0.23 5.63 19.80
N LEU A 134 -0.27 5.00 18.63
CA LEU A 134 -1.32 4.05 18.29
C LEU A 134 -1.36 2.87 19.27
N GLU A 135 -0.24 2.22 19.55
CA GLU A 135 -0.18 1.06 20.46
C GLU A 135 -0.62 1.43 21.90
N SER A 136 -0.51 2.70 22.30
CA SER A 136 -1.05 3.18 23.59
C SER A 136 -2.58 3.27 23.64
N LEU A 137 -3.25 3.28 22.48
CA LEU A 137 -4.71 3.36 22.39
C LEU A 137 -5.33 1.95 22.44
N PRO A 138 -6.35 1.69 23.29
CA PRO A 138 -6.93 0.36 23.46
C PRO A 138 -7.39 -0.32 22.16
N ARG A 139 -7.90 0.46 21.19
CA ARG A 139 -8.38 -0.07 19.90
C ARG A 139 -7.26 -0.57 18.96
N TYR A 140 -6.02 -0.17 19.22
CA TYR A 140 -4.85 -0.49 18.41
C TYR A 140 -3.78 -1.30 19.14
N ALA A 141 -3.91 -1.46 20.46
CA ALA A 141 -2.99 -2.23 21.28
C ALA A 141 -2.85 -3.67 20.78
N GLY A 142 -1.60 -4.13 20.64
CA GLY A 142 -1.29 -5.51 20.30
C GLY A 142 -1.38 -5.83 18.80
N GLN A 143 -1.54 -4.82 17.93
CA GLN A 143 -1.55 -4.99 16.48
C GLN A 143 -0.14 -5.24 15.89
N ARG A 144 0.92 -5.14 16.71
CA ARG A 144 2.30 -5.51 16.36
C ARG A 144 2.81 -4.77 15.11
N ARG A 145 2.44 -3.50 14.98
CA ARG A 145 2.77 -2.66 13.80
C ARG A 145 4.28 -2.56 13.56
N ASP A 146 5.07 -2.54 14.63
CA ASP A 146 6.55 -2.56 14.56
C ASP A 146 7.10 -3.86 13.97
N LYS A 147 6.51 -5.01 14.30
CA LYS A 147 6.96 -6.30 13.78
C LYS A 147 6.74 -6.37 12.27
N LEU A 148 5.54 -5.97 11.83
CA LEU A 148 5.19 -5.92 10.41
C LEU A 148 6.14 -4.98 9.65
N TYR A 149 6.33 -3.75 10.15
CA TYR A 149 7.26 -2.78 9.58
C TYR A 149 8.70 -3.31 9.51
N GLY A 150 9.16 -3.96 10.58
CA GLY A 150 10.49 -4.54 10.67
C GLY A 150 10.73 -5.65 9.64
N THR A 151 9.72 -6.45 9.32
CA THR A 151 9.80 -7.46 8.25
C THR A 151 10.10 -6.78 6.91
N TYR A 152 9.26 -5.86 6.46
CA TYR A 152 9.49 -5.18 5.17
C TYR A 152 10.79 -4.39 5.14
N SER A 153 11.13 -3.70 6.24
CA SER A 153 12.38 -2.93 6.30
C SER A 153 13.61 -3.83 6.14
N ASN A 154 13.61 -5.00 6.79
CA ASN A 154 14.75 -5.92 6.71
C ASN A 154 14.87 -6.62 5.35
N TYR A 155 13.76 -7.01 4.74
CA TYR A 155 13.77 -7.78 3.49
C TYR A 155 13.81 -6.88 2.24
N ALA A 156 13.05 -5.78 2.23
CA ALA A 156 12.84 -4.99 1.03
C ALA A 156 13.67 -3.71 0.94
N SER A 157 14.00 -3.08 2.07
CA SER A 157 14.60 -1.72 2.06
C SER A 157 16.04 -1.65 2.56
N HIS A 158 16.35 -2.28 3.68
CA HIS A 158 17.69 -2.26 4.24
C HIS A 158 18.61 -3.20 3.45
N THR A 159 19.87 -2.80 3.29
CA THR A 159 20.93 -3.63 2.70
C THR A 159 21.34 -4.73 3.68
N THR A 160 20.44 -5.68 3.92
CA THR A 160 20.70 -6.86 4.75
C THR A 160 20.91 -8.09 3.87
N TYR A 161 21.67 -9.05 4.37
CA TYR A 161 21.86 -10.32 3.67
C TYR A 161 20.53 -11.07 3.44
N LYS A 162 19.56 -10.92 4.35
CA LYS A 162 18.22 -11.50 4.19
C LYS A 162 17.47 -10.88 3.02
N GLY A 163 17.63 -9.57 2.80
CA GLY A 163 16.99 -8.89 1.68
C GLY A 163 17.48 -9.33 0.30
N PHE A 164 18.70 -9.89 0.21
CA PHE A 164 19.19 -10.44 -1.05
C PHE A 164 18.39 -11.64 -1.57
N GLN A 165 17.58 -12.28 -0.71
CA GLN A 165 16.64 -13.31 -1.14
C GLN A 165 15.58 -12.80 -2.12
N LEU A 166 15.31 -11.49 -2.15
CA LEU A 166 14.39 -10.86 -3.10
C LEU A 166 15.01 -10.54 -4.47
N ILE A 167 16.33 -10.67 -4.63
CA ILE A 167 17.06 -10.39 -5.88
C ILE A 167 17.92 -11.56 -6.38
N ALA A 168 18.10 -12.59 -5.56
CA ALA A 168 18.86 -13.80 -5.87
C ALA A 168 18.01 -15.05 -5.52
N PRO A 169 16.95 -15.32 -6.29
CA PRO A 169 16.00 -16.38 -6.00
C PRO A 169 16.60 -17.76 -6.30
N ASP A 170 17.16 -18.45 -5.29
CA ASP A 170 18.03 -19.66 -5.37
C ASP A 170 19.49 -19.43 -4.92
N ASN A 171 19.79 -18.25 -4.37
CA ASN A 171 21.14 -17.76 -4.05
C ASN A 171 22.03 -17.50 -5.29
N SER A 172 21.46 -17.51 -6.51
CA SER A 172 22.13 -17.07 -7.72
C SER A 172 21.80 -15.60 -8.00
N PRO A 173 22.79 -14.70 -8.04
CA PRO A 173 22.57 -13.30 -8.37
C PRO A 173 21.89 -13.15 -9.74
N ARG A 174 20.72 -12.48 -9.79
CA ARG A 174 20.05 -12.11 -11.05
C ARG A 174 20.29 -10.64 -11.32
N LEU A 175 20.76 -10.33 -12.52
CA LEU A 175 20.84 -8.95 -12.99
C LEU A 175 19.51 -8.56 -13.64
N GLY A 176 18.96 -7.42 -13.21
CA GLY A 176 17.68 -6.93 -13.71
C GLY A 176 16.48 -7.71 -13.16
N PRO A 177 15.29 -7.47 -13.73
CA PRO A 177 14.07 -8.10 -13.23
C PRO A 177 13.96 -9.56 -13.64
N PHE A 178 13.19 -10.32 -12.87
CA PHE A 178 12.93 -11.74 -13.12
C PHE A 178 11.50 -12.10 -12.72
N PHE A 179 11.01 -13.21 -13.24
CA PHE A 179 9.70 -13.74 -12.86
C PHE A 179 9.84 -14.75 -11.72
N ASP A 180 9.06 -14.58 -10.66
CA ASP A 180 8.96 -15.53 -9.55
C ASP A 180 7.50 -15.59 -9.04
N GLN A 181 6.90 -16.78 -9.16
CA GLN A 181 5.50 -17.02 -8.79
C GLN A 181 5.25 -16.82 -7.30
N LYS A 182 6.21 -17.17 -6.43
CA LYS A 182 6.05 -17.06 -4.97
C LYS A 182 6.11 -15.60 -4.54
N LEU A 183 7.04 -14.83 -5.10
CA LEU A 183 7.14 -13.39 -4.82
C LEU A 183 5.96 -12.62 -5.40
N LEU A 184 5.50 -12.97 -6.60
CA LEU A 184 4.28 -12.39 -7.17
C LEU A 184 3.06 -12.66 -6.29
N LYS A 185 2.87 -13.91 -5.84
CA LYS A 185 1.79 -14.28 -4.93
C LYS A 185 1.84 -13.46 -3.64
N ALA A 186 2.99 -13.45 -2.96
CA ALA A 186 3.17 -12.73 -1.71
C ALA A 186 2.89 -11.24 -1.87
N LEU A 187 3.40 -10.63 -2.96
CA LEU A 187 3.17 -9.22 -3.25
C LEU A 187 1.70 -8.90 -3.46
N LEU A 188 0.96 -9.71 -4.23
CA LEU A 188 -0.47 -9.48 -4.47
C LEU A 188 -1.31 -9.66 -3.20
N GLU A 189 -1.01 -10.67 -2.38
CA GLU A 189 -1.63 -10.88 -1.07
C GLU A 189 -1.41 -9.68 -0.15
N ASP A 190 -0.17 -9.22 -0.03
CA ASP A 190 0.20 -8.10 0.82
C ASP A 190 -0.36 -6.76 0.31
N LEU A 191 -0.40 -6.54 -1.01
CA LEU A 191 -1.03 -5.38 -1.63
C LEU A 191 -2.52 -5.33 -1.30
N ALA A 192 -3.24 -6.42 -1.55
CA ALA A 192 -4.67 -6.50 -1.27
C ALA A 192 -4.94 -6.26 0.22
N LEU A 193 -4.16 -6.86 1.12
CA LEU A 193 -4.28 -6.68 2.56
C LEU A 193 -4.05 -5.23 2.99
N HIS A 194 -2.85 -4.70 2.71
CA HIS A 194 -2.39 -3.46 3.31
C HIS A 194 -3.06 -2.24 2.67
N LEU A 195 -3.26 -2.25 1.35
CA LEU A 195 -3.97 -1.16 0.68
C LEU A 195 -5.45 -1.14 1.05
N SER A 196 -6.10 -2.30 1.23
CA SER A 196 -7.50 -2.33 1.68
C SER A 196 -7.67 -1.74 3.07
N HIS A 197 -6.79 -2.09 4.01
CA HIS A 197 -6.84 -1.52 5.36
C HIS A 197 -6.63 0.00 5.32
N ALA A 198 -5.57 0.46 4.64
CA ALA A 198 -5.28 1.88 4.51
C ALA A 198 -6.45 2.65 3.88
N THR A 199 -7.05 2.10 2.83
CA THR A 199 -8.16 2.71 2.10
C THR A 199 -9.45 2.73 2.90
N LEU A 200 -9.72 1.68 3.69
CA LEU A 200 -10.81 1.68 4.64
C LEU A 200 -10.63 2.81 5.68
N SER A 201 -9.43 2.96 6.23
CA SER A 201 -9.13 4.02 7.17
C SER A 201 -9.31 5.41 6.55
N VAL A 202 -8.87 5.65 5.31
CA VAL A 202 -9.12 6.92 4.58
C VAL A 202 -10.62 7.16 4.39
N SER A 203 -11.34 6.12 3.94
CA SER A 203 -12.77 6.19 3.67
C SER A 203 -13.58 6.53 4.92
N ALA A 204 -13.12 6.07 6.10
CA ALA A 204 -13.72 6.41 7.38
C ALA A 204 -13.43 7.86 7.81
N THR A 205 -12.25 8.40 7.50
CA THR A 205 -11.87 9.78 7.86
C THR A 205 -12.59 10.84 7.01
N LEU A 206 -12.86 10.56 5.73
CA LEU A 206 -13.46 11.53 4.81
C LEU A 206 -14.99 11.53 4.89
N GLU A 207 -15.58 12.47 5.60
CA GLU A 207 -17.05 12.62 5.63
C GLU A 207 -17.61 13.17 4.30
N THR A 208 -18.84 12.79 3.95
CA THR A 208 -19.53 13.30 2.77
C THR A 208 -21.04 13.11 2.87
N SER A 209 -21.81 14.04 2.28
CA SER A 209 -23.25 13.93 2.07
C SER A 209 -23.62 13.60 0.61
N ASN A 210 -22.63 13.44 -0.28
CA ASN A 210 -22.88 13.12 -1.68
C ASN A 210 -23.41 11.67 -1.81
N PRO A 211 -24.66 11.46 -2.29
CA PRO A 211 -25.26 10.13 -2.37
C PRO A 211 -24.47 9.14 -3.24
N GLN A 212 -23.84 9.61 -4.32
CA GLN A 212 -23.06 8.75 -5.22
C GLN A 212 -21.81 8.23 -4.52
N VAL A 213 -21.11 9.09 -3.78
CA VAL A 213 -19.91 8.70 -3.02
C VAL A 213 -20.29 7.78 -1.85
N LEU A 214 -21.43 8.02 -1.19
CA LEU A 214 -21.93 7.14 -0.13
C LEU A 214 -22.24 5.74 -0.65
N GLU A 215 -22.90 5.63 -1.80
CA GLU A 215 -23.18 4.32 -2.42
C GLU A 215 -21.88 3.62 -2.84
N ALA A 216 -20.91 4.35 -3.40
CA ALA A 216 -19.61 3.78 -3.75
C ALA A 216 -18.84 3.28 -2.51
N LYS A 217 -18.86 4.03 -1.40
CA LYS A 217 -18.29 3.58 -0.11
C LYS A 217 -18.94 2.29 0.37
N LYS A 218 -20.27 2.21 0.32
CA LYS A 218 -21.00 1.00 0.69
C LYS A 218 -20.60 -0.19 -0.20
N GLY A 219 -20.57 0.01 -1.53
CA GLY A 219 -20.17 -1.02 -2.47
C GLY A 219 -18.73 -1.50 -2.26
N PHE A 220 -17.79 -0.60 -1.95
CA PHE A 220 -16.43 -0.98 -1.59
C PHE A 220 -16.38 -1.83 -0.31
N LEU A 221 -17.13 -1.45 0.74
CA LEU A 221 -17.21 -2.24 1.98
C LEU A 221 -17.77 -3.65 1.75
N GLU A 222 -18.78 -3.78 0.89
CA GLU A 222 -19.36 -5.08 0.54
C GLU A 222 -18.35 -5.97 -0.19
N ARG A 223 -17.63 -5.44 -1.17
CA ARG A 223 -16.56 -6.18 -1.88
C ARG A 223 -15.42 -6.56 -0.94
N LEU A 224 -14.97 -5.64 -0.09
CA LEU A 224 -13.94 -5.91 0.91
C LEU A 224 -14.38 -6.99 1.90
N LYS A 225 -15.64 -6.96 2.36
CA LYS A 225 -16.18 -7.98 3.26
C LYS A 225 -16.23 -9.35 2.59
N ALA A 226 -16.67 -9.42 1.33
CA ALA A 226 -16.67 -10.67 0.57
C ALA A 226 -15.25 -11.22 0.39
N TYR A 227 -14.30 -10.35 0.02
CA TYR A 227 -12.89 -10.70 -0.10
C TYR A 227 -12.32 -11.25 1.22
N ARG A 228 -12.53 -10.57 2.34
CA ARG A 228 -12.04 -11.01 3.67
C ARG A 228 -12.68 -12.31 4.13
N HIS A 229 -13.93 -12.57 3.74
CA HIS A 229 -14.59 -13.84 4.03
C HIS A 229 -13.91 -14.99 3.27
N GLN A 230 -13.53 -14.77 2.02
CA GLN A 230 -12.85 -15.77 1.19
C GLN A 230 -11.37 -15.94 1.57
N TYR A 231 -10.72 -14.88 2.05
CA TYR A 231 -9.28 -14.88 2.40
C TYR A 231 -9.04 -14.31 3.82
N PRO A 232 -9.35 -15.07 4.89
CA PRO A 232 -9.33 -14.57 6.27
C PRO A 232 -7.93 -14.34 6.88
N GLY A 233 -6.86 -14.64 6.13
CA GLY A 233 -5.46 -14.44 6.54
C GLY A 233 -4.66 -13.50 5.63
N SER A 234 -5.27 -13.02 4.54
CA SER A 234 -4.78 -11.87 3.77
C SER A 234 -5.53 -10.65 4.25
#